data_AF-A0A6N3EXX8-F1
#
_entry.id   AF-A0A6N3EXX8-F1
#
_cell.length_a   1.000
_cell.length_b   1.000
_cell.length_c   1.000
_cell.angle_alpha   90.00
_cell.angle_beta   90.00
_cell.angle_gamma   90.00
#
_symmetry.space_group_name_H-M   'P 1'
#
loop_
_entity.id
_entity.type
_entity.pdbx_description
1 polymer ?
#
loop_
_entity_poly.entity_id
_entity_poly.type
_entity_poly.pdbx_seq_one_letter_code
_entity_poly.pdbx_strand_id
1 'polypeptide(L)'
;MARGRKGGAGNINYYPINEPEARRAKEMNSFYHYEEGSATAEYHSLIDKAAAVAEKQKTRVDPMFHEKINHLLDTYARKLAENMNQQFAIDARVPSVMIAGPANFPIRQKEKQNRARDSNMEEWRHIQSLLDKIRSTGMGGISADDPEAITKLKEKLEGLERSQLIMKEVNIYYRKHGTLDGCALLSPDQIEKLKSDMARYSWLKKPFDLTNTSAEIRRIKERIEDLSKRAETEFSGWEFQGGHVEMNRQENRLQIFFDGKPDADTRTELKGNGFRWAPSVGAWQRQLTNNALWAADRLACIQPLSGERPSQLQKKAQEKPSILKTMQEYPKEPGKEKPPMPKREAER
;
A
#
# COMPACT_ATOMS: atom_id res chain seq x y z
N MET A 1 -20.43 2.04 27.39
CA MET A 1 -19.21 2.34 26.61
C MET A 1 -18.58 3.62 27.17
N ALA A 2 -17.59 3.48 28.05
CA ALA A 2 -16.88 4.64 28.60
C ALA A 2 -15.72 4.98 27.64
N ARG A 3 -15.73 6.20 27.08
CA ARG A 3 -14.67 6.70 26.19
C ARG A 3 -13.47 7.11 27.04
N GLY A 4 -12.29 6.57 26.72
CA GLY A 4 -11.01 6.89 27.37
C GLY A 4 -10.60 8.35 27.21
N ARG A 5 -9.73 8.79 28.13
CA ARG A 5 -9.24 10.16 28.30
C ARG A 5 -8.36 10.57 27.11
N LYS A 6 -8.71 11.65 26.41
CA LYS A 6 -7.91 12.23 25.30
C LYS A 6 -6.83 13.16 25.86
N GLY A 7 -5.56 12.84 25.59
CA GLY A 7 -4.39 13.70 25.88
C GLY A 7 -3.61 13.95 24.59
N GLY A 8 -3.31 15.21 24.29
CA GLY A 8 -2.75 15.64 23.00
C GLY A 8 -1.25 15.42 22.85
N ALA A 9 -0.89 14.65 21.81
CA ALA A 9 0.23 14.73 20.87
C ALA A 9 0.38 13.34 20.27
N GLY A 10 -0.41 13.04 19.24
CA GLY A 10 -0.74 11.66 18.85
C GLY A 10 -1.69 11.05 19.88
N ASN A 11 -2.99 11.05 19.61
CA ASN A 11 -4.01 10.68 20.61
C ASN A 11 -3.98 9.16 20.86
N ILE A 12 -3.08 8.71 21.74
CA ILE A 12 -3.00 7.31 22.15
C ILE A 12 -4.21 7.03 23.03
N ASN A 13 -5.08 6.14 22.57
CA ASN A 13 -6.23 5.70 23.35
C ASN A 13 -5.80 4.53 24.23
N TYR A 14 -5.82 4.74 25.54
CA TYR A 14 -5.66 3.68 26.52
C TYR A 14 -7.03 3.08 26.87
N TYR A 15 -7.09 1.75 26.91
CA TYR A 15 -8.29 0.99 27.21
C TYR A 15 -8.22 0.41 28.64
N PRO A 16 -9.36 0.25 29.32
CA PRO A 16 -9.37 -0.14 30.73
C PRO A 16 -8.88 -1.59 30.94
N ILE A 17 -8.04 -1.77 31.94
CA ILE A 17 -7.59 -3.07 32.45
C ILE A 17 -8.38 -3.43 33.70
N ASN A 18 -8.78 -4.70 33.81
CA ASN A 18 -9.51 -5.23 34.96
C ASN A 18 -8.53 -5.65 36.07
N GLU A 19 -8.06 -4.65 36.82
CA GLU A 19 -7.10 -4.84 37.92
C GLU A 19 -7.59 -5.82 39.01
N PRO A 20 -8.86 -5.79 39.45
CA PRO A 20 -9.36 -6.78 40.41
C PRO A 20 -9.24 -8.23 39.92
N GLU A 21 -9.51 -8.48 38.63
CA GLU A 21 -9.38 -9.81 38.05
C GLU A 21 -7.90 -10.21 37.90
N ALA A 22 -7.02 -9.26 37.57
CA ALA A 22 -5.58 -9.47 37.53
C ALA A 22 -5.01 -9.85 38.92
N ARG A 23 -5.48 -9.18 39.97
CA ARG A 23 -5.15 -9.53 41.37
C ARG A 23 -5.59 -10.95 41.71
N ARG A 24 -6.84 -11.29 41.41
CA ARG A 24 -7.37 -12.64 41.64
C ARG A 24 -6.57 -13.69 40.86
N ALA A 25 -6.25 -13.42 39.59
CA ALA A 25 -5.41 -14.31 38.79
C ALA A 25 -4.03 -14.53 39.42
N LYS A 26 -3.41 -13.48 39.99
CA LYS A 26 -2.13 -13.59 40.69
C LYS A 26 -2.24 -14.48 41.93
N GLU A 27 -3.22 -14.23 42.79
CA GLU A 27 -3.46 -15.00 44.02
C GLU A 27 -3.73 -16.48 43.73
N MET A 28 -4.43 -16.77 42.63
CA MET A 28 -4.73 -18.13 42.20
C MET A 28 -3.50 -18.89 41.68
N ASN A 29 -2.43 -18.19 41.30
CA ASN A 29 -1.26 -18.81 40.65
C ASN A 29 0.06 -18.58 41.41
N SER A 30 0.10 -17.75 42.45
CA SER A 30 1.33 -17.34 43.13
C SER A 30 1.10 -17.06 44.61
N PHE A 31 2.09 -17.39 45.46
CA PHE A 31 2.12 -16.97 46.87
C PHE A 31 2.58 -15.52 47.06
N TYR A 32 3.14 -14.91 46.02
CA TYR A 32 3.61 -13.53 46.10
C TYR A 32 2.44 -12.55 46.03
N HIS A 33 2.55 -11.47 46.79
CA HIS A 33 1.58 -10.39 46.78
C HIS A 33 1.49 -9.73 45.40
N TYR A 34 0.28 -9.29 45.06
CA TYR A 34 0.01 -8.50 43.86
C TYR A 34 0.27 -7.03 44.15
N GLU A 35 0.98 -6.36 43.26
CA GLU A 35 1.19 -4.92 43.32
C GLU A 35 0.06 -4.20 42.58
N GLU A 36 -0.67 -3.34 43.28
CA GLU A 36 -1.81 -2.63 42.71
C GLU A 36 -1.38 -1.67 41.60
N GLY A 37 -2.06 -1.73 40.45
CA GLY A 37 -1.76 -0.93 39.27
C GLY A 37 -0.69 -1.56 38.36
N SER A 38 -0.10 -2.70 38.75
CA SER A 38 0.95 -3.36 37.96
C SER A 38 0.45 -3.85 36.60
N ALA A 39 -0.77 -4.38 36.48
CA ALA A 39 -1.29 -4.87 35.20
C ALA A 39 -1.61 -3.71 34.25
N THR A 40 -2.19 -2.63 34.79
CA THR A 40 -2.41 -1.40 34.04
C THR A 40 -1.08 -0.77 33.59
N ALA A 41 -0.05 -0.76 34.44
CA ALA A 41 1.26 -0.23 34.10
C ALA A 41 1.97 -1.06 33.01
N GLU A 42 1.87 -2.39 33.08
CA GLU A 42 2.40 -3.28 32.03
C GLU A 42 1.71 -3.00 30.68
N TYR A 43 0.38 -2.91 30.68
CA TYR A 43 -0.38 -2.56 29.49
C TYR A 43 0.07 -1.22 28.90
N HIS A 44 0.15 -0.16 29.72
CA HIS A 44 0.62 1.15 29.26
C HIS A 44 2.02 1.07 28.66
N SER A 45 2.97 0.39 29.30
CA SER A 45 4.32 0.21 28.75
C SER A 45 4.34 -0.44 27.38
N LEU A 46 3.47 -1.43 27.14
CA LEU A 46 3.34 -2.08 25.83
C LEU A 46 2.74 -1.14 24.78
N ILE A 47 1.78 -0.30 25.16
CA ILE A 47 1.20 0.71 24.26
C ILE A 47 2.21 1.81 23.93
N ASP A 48 2.98 2.27 24.91
CA ASP A 48 4.01 3.31 24.70
C ASP A 48 5.10 2.81 23.74
N LYS A 49 5.53 1.55 23.89
CA LYS A 49 6.44 0.90 22.94
C LYS A 49 5.83 0.81 21.54
N ALA A 50 4.56 0.46 21.42
CA ALA A 50 3.85 0.41 20.14
C ALA A 50 3.71 1.81 19.50
N ALA A 51 3.44 2.83 20.31
CA ALA A 51 3.37 4.21 19.87
C ALA A 51 4.73 4.71 19.34
N ALA A 52 5.83 4.39 20.02
CA ALA A 52 7.17 4.70 19.54
C ALA A 52 7.47 4.02 18.18
N VAL A 53 6.99 2.79 17.96
CA VAL A 53 7.09 2.11 16.66
C VAL A 53 6.26 2.85 15.60
N ALA A 54 5.05 3.29 15.93
CA ALA A 54 4.19 4.04 15.03
C ALA A 54 4.80 5.40 14.63
N GLU A 55 5.32 6.16 15.59
CA GLU A 55 5.98 7.45 15.34
C GLU A 55 7.24 7.27 14.47
N LYS A 56 8.08 6.27 14.79
CA LYS A 56 9.24 5.93 13.94
C LYS A 56 8.83 5.57 12.52
N GLN A 57 7.65 4.99 12.32
CA GLN A 57 7.17 4.68 10.98
C GLN A 57 6.66 5.93 10.27
N LYS A 58 5.91 6.80 10.95
CA LYS A 58 5.39 8.06 10.38
C LYS A 58 6.50 8.98 9.86
N THR A 59 7.66 9.01 10.50
CA THR A 59 8.81 9.80 10.01
C THR A 59 9.41 9.28 8.70
N ARG A 60 9.14 8.02 8.35
CA ARG A 60 9.68 7.34 7.17
C ARG A 60 8.71 7.32 5.98
N VAL A 61 7.43 7.59 6.23
CA VAL A 61 6.36 7.44 5.23
C VAL A 61 5.61 8.74 5.03
N ASP A 62 5.01 8.84 3.85
CA ASP A 62 4.16 9.97 3.45
C ASP A 62 3.01 10.21 4.46
N PRO A 63 2.65 11.48 4.74
CA PRO A 63 1.53 11.86 5.60
C PRO A 63 0.22 11.14 5.32
N MET A 64 -0.05 10.74 4.07
CA MET A 64 -1.24 9.97 3.68
C MET A 64 -1.40 8.66 4.49
N PHE A 65 -0.30 8.05 4.95
CA PHE A 65 -0.36 6.81 5.73
C PHE A 65 -0.51 7.02 7.23
N HIS A 66 -0.40 8.26 7.73
CA HIS A 66 -0.37 8.54 9.18
C HIS A 66 -1.69 8.16 9.86
N GLU A 67 -2.83 8.45 9.24
CA GLU A 67 -4.15 8.06 9.74
C GLU A 67 -4.32 6.54 9.82
N LYS A 68 -3.85 5.81 8.80
CA LYS A 68 -3.88 4.34 8.80
C LYS A 68 -3.01 3.76 9.92
N ILE A 69 -1.82 4.34 10.15
CA ILE A 69 -0.94 3.95 11.25
C ILE A 69 -1.61 4.21 12.60
N ASN A 70 -2.27 5.37 12.77
CA ASN A 70 -3.02 5.71 13.98
C ASN A 70 -4.14 4.69 14.25
N HIS A 71 -4.93 4.35 13.22
CA HIS A 71 -6.00 3.37 13.35
C HIS A 71 -5.48 1.97 13.72
N LEU A 72 -4.34 1.54 13.14
CA LEU A 72 -3.71 0.28 13.50
C LEU A 72 -3.22 0.26 14.96
N LEU A 73 -2.64 1.37 15.42
CA LEU A 73 -2.20 1.52 16.81
C LEU A 73 -3.39 1.47 17.78
N ASP A 74 -4.49 2.16 17.47
CA ASP A 74 -5.71 2.12 18.27
C ASP A 74 -6.32 0.70 18.31
N THR A 75 -6.36 0.01 17.16
CA THR A 75 -6.83 -1.37 17.08
C THR A 75 -5.96 -2.32 17.92
N TYR A 76 -4.64 -2.14 17.89
CA TYR A 76 -3.70 -2.87 18.73
C TYR A 76 -3.97 -2.60 20.21
N ALA A 77 -4.11 -1.33 20.61
CA ALA A 77 -4.33 -0.94 21.99
C ALA A 77 -5.63 -1.53 22.56
N ARG A 78 -6.70 -1.49 21.79
CA ARG A 78 -7.99 -2.06 22.17
C ARG A 78 -7.93 -3.58 22.33
N LYS A 79 -7.44 -4.28 21.30
CA LYS A 79 -7.37 -5.74 21.31
C LYS A 79 -6.42 -6.26 22.38
N LEU A 80 -5.31 -5.57 22.65
CA LEU A 80 -4.38 -5.96 23.71
C LEU A 80 -5.05 -5.89 25.08
N ALA A 81 -5.79 -4.82 25.38
CA ALA A 81 -6.54 -4.73 26.63
C ALA A 81 -7.61 -5.82 26.76
N GLU A 82 -8.38 -6.07 25.69
CA GLU A 82 -9.35 -7.16 25.62
C GLU A 82 -8.69 -8.53 25.92
N ASN A 83 -7.57 -8.82 25.28
CA ASN A 83 -6.80 -10.06 25.44
C ASN A 83 -6.17 -10.22 26.83
N MET A 84 -5.60 -9.15 27.40
CA MET A 84 -5.06 -9.18 28.77
C MET A 84 -6.17 -9.41 29.80
N ASN A 85 -7.30 -8.72 29.66
CA ASN A 85 -8.46 -8.93 30.54
C ASN A 85 -9.03 -10.35 30.43
N GLN A 86 -9.06 -10.91 29.22
CA GLN A 86 -9.41 -12.33 29.02
C GLN A 86 -8.39 -13.26 29.68
N GLN A 87 -7.08 -12.97 29.57
CA GLN A 87 -6.03 -13.75 30.22
C GLN A 87 -6.22 -13.79 31.74
N PHE A 88 -6.48 -12.65 32.38
CA PHE A 88 -6.75 -12.58 33.81
C PHE A 88 -7.98 -13.41 34.20
N ALA A 89 -9.08 -13.26 33.46
CA ALA A 89 -10.29 -14.04 33.69
C ALA A 89 -10.10 -15.54 33.43
N ILE A 90 -9.18 -15.94 32.56
CA ILE A 90 -8.81 -17.36 32.35
C ILE A 90 -8.00 -17.85 33.53
N ASP A 91 -6.96 -17.11 33.93
CA ASP A 91 -6.02 -17.53 34.97
C ASP A 91 -6.63 -17.57 36.38
N ALA A 92 -7.67 -16.77 36.62
CA ALA A 92 -8.44 -16.79 37.86
C ALA A 92 -9.38 -18.01 38.02
N ARG A 93 -9.65 -18.79 36.96
CA ARG A 93 -10.63 -19.89 36.98
C ARG A 93 -10.24 -21.05 37.90
N VAL A 94 -8.98 -21.48 37.80
CA VAL A 94 -8.49 -22.69 38.45
C VAL A 94 -7.15 -22.39 39.11
N PRO A 95 -7.01 -22.63 40.43
CA PRO A 95 -5.79 -22.34 41.15
C PRO A 95 -4.65 -23.23 40.63
N SER A 96 -3.40 -22.82 40.84
CA SER A 96 -2.25 -23.67 40.52
C SER A 96 -2.17 -24.84 41.49
N VAL A 97 -1.46 -25.91 41.09
CA VAL A 97 -1.23 -27.07 41.96
C VAL A 97 -0.46 -26.70 43.23
N MET A 98 0.34 -25.64 43.15
CA MET A 98 1.08 -25.07 44.28
C MET A 98 0.14 -24.44 45.31
N ILE A 99 -0.94 -23.77 44.85
CA ILE A 99 -1.94 -23.14 45.73
C ILE A 99 -2.94 -24.16 46.28
N ALA A 100 -3.45 -25.06 45.43
CA ALA A 100 -4.49 -26.03 45.83
C ALA A 100 -3.93 -27.31 46.49
N GLY A 101 -2.63 -27.57 46.33
CA GLY A 101 -1.99 -28.84 46.67
C GLY A 101 -2.33 -29.97 45.67
N PRO A 102 -1.47 -31.00 45.56
CA PRO A 102 -1.66 -32.08 44.58
C PRO A 102 -2.91 -32.93 44.85
N ALA A 103 -3.32 -33.07 46.10
CA ALA A 103 -4.46 -33.92 46.48
C ALA A 103 -5.82 -33.35 46.05
N ASN A 104 -5.97 -32.03 45.96
CA ASN A 104 -7.24 -31.34 45.68
C ASN A 104 -7.26 -30.65 44.31
N PHE A 105 -6.28 -30.92 43.44
CA PHE A 105 -6.13 -30.22 42.18
C PHE A 105 -7.15 -30.68 41.11
N PRO A 106 -7.99 -29.79 40.56
CA PRO A 106 -9.03 -30.16 39.61
C PRO A 106 -8.49 -30.29 38.17
N ILE A 107 -7.85 -31.42 37.86
CA ILE A 107 -7.16 -31.69 36.58
C ILE A 107 -8.01 -31.36 35.35
N ARG A 108 -9.23 -31.92 35.24
CA ARG A 108 -10.11 -31.70 34.08
C ARG A 108 -10.51 -30.23 33.88
N GLN A 109 -10.61 -29.45 34.96
CA GLN A 109 -10.89 -28.02 34.86
C GLN A 109 -9.64 -27.25 34.42
N LYS A 110 -8.45 -27.64 34.91
CA LYS A 110 -7.18 -27.06 34.47
C LYS A 110 -6.93 -27.32 32.99
N GLU A 111 -7.23 -28.51 32.47
CA GLU A 111 -7.14 -28.80 31.04
C GLU A 111 -8.01 -27.86 30.19
N LYS A 112 -9.23 -27.56 30.65
CA LYS A 112 -10.11 -26.57 30.00
C LYS A 112 -9.54 -25.16 30.09
N GLN A 113 -8.96 -24.78 31.24
CA GLN A 113 -8.27 -23.50 31.41
C GLN A 113 -7.08 -23.38 30.44
N ASN A 114 -6.28 -24.43 30.29
CA ASN A 114 -5.13 -24.45 29.40
C ASN A 114 -5.57 -24.29 27.94
N ARG A 115 -6.60 -25.00 27.48
CA ARG A 115 -7.16 -24.80 26.13
C ARG A 115 -7.60 -23.35 25.90
N ALA A 116 -8.24 -22.73 26.88
CA ALA A 116 -8.62 -21.32 26.78
C ALA A 116 -7.38 -20.40 26.74
N ARG A 117 -6.34 -20.71 27.52
CA ARG A 117 -5.05 -19.98 27.49
C ARG A 117 -4.38 -20.11 26.12
N ASP A 118 -4.42 -21.29 25.50
CA ASP A 118 -3.85 -21.52 24.17
C ASP A 118 -4.54 -20.66 23.12
N SER A 119 -5.88 -20.62 23.11
CA SER A 119 -6.64 -19.73 22.21
C SER A 119 -6.36 -18.25 22.48
N ASN A 120 -6.22 -17.84 23.74
CA ASN A 120 -5.88 -16.46 24.09
C ASN A 120 -4.46 -16.09 23.62
N MET A 121 -3.51 -17.03 23.70
CA MET A 121 -2.15 -16.87 23.19
C MET A 121 -2.12 -16.76 21.66
N GLU A 122 -2.97 -17.51 20.94
CA GLU A 122 -3.13 -17.36 19.49
C GLU A 122 -3.64 -15.95 19.12
N GLU A 123 -4.65 -15.44 19.83
CA GLU A 123 -5.10 -14.06 19.64
C GLU A 123 -3.98 -13.06 19.96
N TRP A 124 -3.22 -13.27 21.03
CA TRP A 124 -2.07 -12.42 21.37
C TRP A 124 -1.04 -12.37 20.23
N ARG A 125 -0.73 -13.50 19.59
CA ARG A 125 0.16 -13.54 18.41
C ARG A 125 -0.42 -12.74 17.24
N HIS A 126 -1.73 -12.85 17.01
CA HIS A 126 -2.41 -12.03 16.00
C HIS A 126 -2.36 -10.53 16.32
N ILE A 127 -2.48 -10.16 17.60
CA ILE A 127 -2.35 -8.77 18.07
C ILE A 127 -0.93 -8.27 17.81
N GLN A 128 0.11 -9.06 18.12
CA GLN A 128 1.50 -8.68 17.82
C GLN A 128 1.74 -8.48 16.32
N SER A 129 1.11 -9.27 15.45
CA SER A 129 1.20 -9.07 14.00
C SER A 129 0.70 -7.70 13.52
N LEU A 130 -0.12 -6.99 14.32
CA LEU A 130 -0.51 -5.61 14.02
C LEU A 130 0.68 -4.65 14.10
N LEU A 131 1.65 -4.88 14.99
CA LEU A 131 2.88 -4.10 15.05
C LEU A 131 3.72 -4.28 13.78
N ASP A 132 3.77 -5.49 13.24
CA ASP A 132 4.45 -5.75 11.97
C ASP A 132 3.72 -5.07 10.80
N LYS A 133 2.38 -5.07 10.83
CA LYS A 133 1.58 -4.29 9.85
C LYS A 133 1.88 -2.80 9.94
N ILE A 134 2.00 -2.24 11.14
CA ILE A 134 2.41 -0.83 11.33
C ILE A 134 3.78 -0.62 10.67
N ARG A 135 4.80 -1.44 10.99
CA ARG A 135 6.16 -1.36 10.41
C ARG A 135 6.19 -1.46 8.89
N SER A 136 5.29 -2.24 8.29
CA SER A 136 5.20 -2.41 6.83
C SER A 136 4.36 -1.34 6.12
N THR A 137 3.51 -0.61 6.84
CA THR A 137 2.59 0.35 6.24
C THR A 137 3.38 1.50 5.61
N GLY A 138 3.08 1.82 4.35
CA GLY A 138 3.80 2.86 3.60
C GLY A 138 5.19 2.44 3.09
N MET A 139 5.64 1.21 3.35
CA MET A 139 6.90 0.67 2.81
C MET A 139 6.75 -0.02 1.44
N GLY A 140 5.51 -0.19 0.97
CA GLY A 140 5.23 -0.70 -0.36
C GLY A 140 5.64 0.27 -1.46
N GLY A 141 5.65 -0.18 -2.71
CA GLY A 141 5.79 0.73 -3.85
C GLY A 141 4.65 1.74 -3.90
N ILE A 142 4.88 2.89 -4.56
CA ILE A 142 3.86 3.93 -4.81
C ILE A 142 2.62 3.26 -5.39
N SER A 143 1.43 3.47 -4.82
CA SER A 143 0.19 2.82 -5.29
C SER A 143 -0.24 3.42 -6.63
N ALA A 144 -0.93 2.65 -7.46
CA ALA A 144 -1.59 3.19 -8.66
C ALA A 144 -2.85 4.02 -8.31
N ASP A 145 -3.42 3.78 -7.13
CA ASP A 145 -4.62 4.47 -6.65
C ASP A 145 -4.29 5.80 -5.92
N ASP A 146 -3.00 6.13 -5.74
CA ASP A 146 -2.59 7.42 -5.16
C ASP A 146 -2.80 8.53 -6.24
N PRO A 147 -3.59 9.59 -5.96
CA PRO A 147 -3.77 10.70 -6.89
C PRO A 147 -2.45 11.35 -7.33
N GLU A 148 -1.43 11.30 -6.48
CA GLU A 148 -0.09 11.85 -6.71
C GLU A 148 0.90 10.80 -7.22
N ALA A 149 0.43 9.60 -7.59
CA ALA A 149 1.31 8.50 -7.99
C ALA A 149 2.30 8.87 -9.09
N ILE A 150 1.83 9.58 -10.12
CA ILE A 150 2.65 10.02 -11.25
C ILE A 150 3.71 11.02 -10.78
N THR A 151 3.33 12.00 -9.95
CA THR A 151 4.24 13.02 -9.41
C THR A 151 5.34 12.37 -8.57
N LYS A 152 4.97 11.51 -7.61
CA LYS A 152 5.91 10.77 -6.76
C LYS A 152 6.85 9.87 -7.55
N LEU A 153 6.34 9.22 -8.61
CA LEU A 153 7.17 8.39 -9.50
C LEU A 153 8.16 9.24 -10.32
N LYS A 154 7.76 10.44 -10.78
CA LYS A 154 8.66 11.38 -11.47
C LYS A 154 9.77 11.88 -10.56
N GLU A 155 9.47 12.26 -9.32
CA GLU A 155 10.48 12.67 -8.34
C GLU A 155 11.48 11.53 -8.04
N LYS A 156 10.97 10.31 -7.86
CA LYS A 156 11.82 9.11 -7.68
C LYS A 156 12.70 8.89 -8.91
N LEU A 157 12.15 9.05 -10.12
CA LEU A 157 12.89 8.90 -11.37
C LEU A 157 14.04 9.91 -11.45
N GLU A 158 13.79 11.19 -11.18
CA GLU A 158 14.83 12.22 -11.17
C GLU A 158 15.93 11.92 -10.17
N GLY A 159 15.58 11.50 -8.95
CA GLY A 159 16.56 11.11 -7.93
C GLY A 159 17.46 9.96 -8.39
N LEU A 160 16.87 8.95 -9.03
CA LEU A 160 17.62 7.81 -9.59
C LEU A 160 18.52 8.23 -10.76
N GLU A 161 18.05 9.10 -11.65
CA GLU A 161 18.84 9.60 -12.78
C GLU A 161 20.03 10.45 -12.30
N ARG A 162 19.83 11.33 -11.31
CA ARG A 162 20.91 12.10 -10.66
C ARG A 162 21.94 11.18 -10.01
N SER A 163 21.48 10.18 -9.24
CA SER A 163 22.36 9.20 -8.62
C SER A 163 23.14 8.39 -9.66
N GLN A 164 22.48 7.97 -10.75
CA GLN A 164 23.13 7.23 -11.83
C GLN A 164 24.20 8.06 -12.53
N LEU A 165 23.97 9.37 -12.71
CA LEU A 165 24.96 10.28 -13.27
C LEU A 165 26.22 10.33 -12.40
N ILE A 166 26.06 10.52 -11.08
CA ILE A 166 27.17 10.51 -10.11
C ILE A 166 27.94 9.18 -10.19
N MET A 167 27.24 8.05 -10.17
CA MET A 167 27.88 6.72 -10.27
C MET A 167 28.66 6.53 -11.58
N LYS A 168 28.14 7.05 -12.71
CA LYS A 168 28.84 7.01 -13.99
C LYS A 168 30.12 7.84 -13.94
N GLU A 169 30.06 9.05 -13.43
CA GLU A 169 31.22 9.93 -13.29
C GLU A 169 32.28 9.35 -12.35
N VAL A 170 31.89 8.77 -11.22
CA VAL A 170 32.82 8.06 -10.33
C VAL A 170 33.47 6.88 -11.05
N ASN A 171 32.71 6.08 -11.79
CA ASN A 171 33.26 4.99 -12.59
C ASN A 171 34.18 5.48 -13.72
N ILE A 172 33.96 6.68 -14.28
CA ILE A 172 34.86 7.31 -15.25
C ILE A 172 36.14 7.73 -14.55
N TYR A 173 36.05 8.41 -13.40
CA TYR A 173 37.18 8.82 -12.58
C TYR A 173 38.06 7.62 -12.22
N TYR A 174 37.47 6.56 -11.66
CA TYR A 174 38.19 5.35 -11.30
C TYR A 174 38.89 4.69 -12.49
N ARG A 175 38.24 4.65 -13.67
CA ARG A 175 38.87 4.13 -14.89
C ARG A 175 40.08 4.95 -15.35
N LYS A 176 40.09 6.25 -15.10
CA LYS A 176 41.20 7.15 -15.47
C LYS A 176 42.35 7.14 -14.47
N HIS A 177 42.03 7.10 -13.17
CA HIS A 177 43.01 7.29 -12.10
C HIS A 177 43.42 5.98 -11.39
N GLY A 178 42.66 4.89 -11.55
CA GLY A 178 42.90 3.63 -10.86
C GLY A 178 42.64 3.66 -9.34
N THR A 179 42.22 4.81 -8.80
CA THR A 179 41.87 5.02 -7.39
C THR A 179 40.61 5.88 -7.27
N LEU A 180 39.99 5.86 -6.10
CA LEU A 180 38.91 6.75 -5.68
C LEU A 180 39.41 8.00 -4.93
N ASP A 181 40.70 8.04 -4.59
CA ASP A 181 41.31 9.18 -3.89
C ASP A 181 41.20 10.46 -4.72
N GLY A 182 40.72 11.53 -4.11
CA GLY A 182 40.53 12.84 -4.77
C GLY A 182 39.26 12.94 -5.62
N CYS A 183 38.37 11.94 -5.60
CA CYS A 183 37.08 12.05 -6.31
C CYS A 183 36.14 13.05 -5.61
N ALA A 184 36.01 14.26 -6.17
CA ALA A 184 35.20 15.35 -5.60
C ALA A 184 33.69 15.05 -5.48
N LEU A 185 33.21 14.02 -6.19
CA LEU A 185 31.81 13.61 -6.18
C LEU A 185 31.45 12.70 -4.99
N LEU A 186 32.44 12.31 -4.18
CA LEU A 186 32.25 11.44 -3.03
C LEU A 186 32.80 12.11 -1.77
N SER A 187 32.13 11.87 -0.62
CA SER A 187 32.69 12.24 0.68
C SER A 187 33.84 11.29 1.07
N PRO A 188 34.75 11.70 1.97
CA PRO A 188 35.82 10.83 2.47
C PRO A 188 35.30 9.49 3.01
N ASP A 189 34.20 9.52 3.78
CA ASP A 189 33.57 8.32 4.32
C ASP A 189 33.04 7.39 3.21
N GLN A 190 32.50 7.95 2.13
CA GLN A 190 32.02 7.17 0.98
C GLN A 190 33.18 6.53 0.22
N ILE A 191 34.31 7.24 0.08
CA ILE A 191 35.52 6.72 -0.57
C ILE A 191 36.05 5.52 0.22
N GLU A 192 36.21 5.65 1.54
CA GLU A 192 36.72 4.57 2.38
C GLU A 192 35.80 3.35 2.40
N LYS A 193 34.48 3.59 2.43
CA LYS A 193 33.50 2.50 2.32
C LYS A 193 33.60 1.76 0.99
N LEU A 194 33.66 2.48 -0.13
CA LEU A 194 33.78 1.87 -1.45
C LEU A 194 35.08 1.10 -1.62
N LYS A 195 36.21 1.64 -1.13
CA LYS A 195 37.48 0.91 -1.10
C LYS A 195 37.38 -0.39 -0.30
N SER A 196 36.75 -0.34 0.88
CA SER A 196 36.53 -1.51 1.72
C SER A 196 35.68 -2.56 1.02
N ASP A 197 34.58 -2.15 0.39
CA ASP A 197 33.70 -3.05 -0.38
C ASP A 197 34.45 -3.68 -1.57
N MET A 198 35.25 -2.90 -2.30
CA MET A 198 36.06 -3.41 -3.42
C MET A 198 37.16 -4.37 -2.96
N ALA A 199 37.81 -4.10 -1.82
CA ALA A 199 38.81 -5.00 -1.25
C ALA A 199 38.18 -6.31 -0.75
N ARG A 200 36.95 -6.26 -0.23
CA ARG A 200 36.21 -7.43 0.26
C ARG A 200 35.77 -8.37 -0.86
N TYR A 201 35.46 -7.84 -2.04
CA TYR A 201 34.95 -8.60 -3.18
C TYR A 201 35.90 -8.50 -4.37
N SER A 202 36.83 -9.45 -4.49
CA SER A 202 37.90 -9.46 -5.50
C SER A 202 37.42 -9.44 -6.96
N TRP A 203 36.17 -9.79 -7.23
CA TRP A 203 35.57 -9.73 -8.57
C TRP A 203 35.01 -8.35 -8.95
N LEU A 204 34.94 -7.39 -8.01
CA LEU A 204 34.51 -6.02 -8.29
C LEU A 204 35.59 -5.25 -9.06
N LYS A 205 35.44 -5.19 -10.38
CA LYS A 205 36.36 -4.45 -11.27
C LYS A 205 36.11 -2.94 -11.33
N LYS A 206 35.01 -2.47 -10.73
CA LYS A 206 34.57 -1.07 -10.75
C LYS A 206 33.84 -0.73 -9.44
N PRO A 207 33.85 0.53 -9.00
CA PRO A 207 33.17 0.96 -7.77
C PRO A 207 31.65 0.75 -7.79
N PHE A 208 30.99 1.05 -8.91
CA PHE A 208 29.54 0.94 -9.03
C PHE A 208 29.10 0.04 -10.17
N ASP A 209 28.16 -0.87 -9.90
CA ASP A 209 27.39 -1.55 -10.94
C ASP A 209 26.07 -0.85 -11.22
N LEU A 210 25.83 -0.53 -12.49
CA LEU A 210 24.69 0.28 -12.95
C LEU A 210 23.53 -0.57 -13.44
N THR A 211 23.68 -1.89 -13.52
CA THR A 211 22.68 -2.81 -14.09
C THR A 211 21.34 -2.68 -13.37
N ASN A 212 21.34 -2.80 -12.04
CA ASN A 212 20.13 -2.71 -11.22
C ASN A 212 19.50 -1.31 -11.28
N THR A 213 20.31 -0.25 -11.17
CA THR A 213 19.83 1.14 -11.26
C THR A 213 19.20 1.42 -12.62
N SER A 214 19.81 0.94 -13.71
CA SER A 214 19.27 1.12 -15.08
C SER A 214 17.96 0.36 -15.27
N ALA A 215 17.87 -0.87 -14.76
CA ALA A 215 16.62 -1.65 -14.80
C ALA A 215 15.51 -0.96 -13.99
N GLU A 216 15.82 -0.42 -12.81
CA GLU A 216 14.85 0.32 -12.00
C GLU A 216 14.34 1.60 -12.70
N ILE A 217 15.25 2.39 -13.27
CA ILE A 217 14.90 3.58 -14.06
C ILE A 217 13.94 3.21 -15.20
N ARG A 218 14.25 2.16 -15.96
CA ARG A 218 13.39 1.67 -17.04
C ARG A 218 12.00 1.28 -16.53
N ARG A 219 11.91 0.49 -15.45
CA ARG A 219 10.63 0.08 -14.85
C ARG A 219 9.78 1.26 -14.40
N ILE A 220 10.41 2.29 -13.81
CA ILE A 220 9.68 3.49 -13.37
C ILE A 220 9.19 4.30 -14.57
N LYS A 221 9.98 4.44 -15.63
CA LYS A 221 9.55 5.10 -16.88
C LYS A 221 8.34 4.40 -17.50
N GLU A 222 8.43 3.08 -17.68
CA GLU A 222 7.32 2.25 -18.20
C GLU A 222 6.07 2.41 -17.32
N ARG A 223 6.25 2.41 -15.99
CA ARG A 223 5.14 2.59 -15.05
C ARG A 223 4.49 3.98 -15.12
N ILE A 224 5.28 5.06 -15.26
CA ILE A 224 4.76 6.42 -15.43
C ILE A 224 3.95 6.51 -16.72
N GLU A 225 4.46 5.94 -17.81
CA GLU A 225 3.78 5.91 -19.10
C GLU A 225 2.45 5.16 -19.00
N ASP A 226 2.45 3.97 -18.38
CA ASP A 226 1.23 3.18 -18.17
C ASP A 226 0.18 3.93 -17.35
N LEU A 227 0.59 4.60 -16.26
CA LEU A 227 -0.34 5.39 -15.43
C LEU A 227 -0.85 6.63 -16.16
N SER A 228 0.00 7.31 -16.92
CA SER A 228 -0.38 8.49 -17.73
C SER A 228 -1.39 8.10 -18.81
N LYS A 229 -1.13 7.01 -19.53
CA LYS A 229 -2.07 6.47 -20.53
C LYS A 229 -3.41 6.11 -19.90
N ARG A 230 -3.43 5.48 -18.73
CA ARG A 230 -4.68 5.17 -18.01
C ARG A 230 -5.45 6.43 -17.61
N ALA A 231 -4.76 7.50 -17.23
CA ALA A 231 -5.38 8.77 -16.88
C ALA A 231 -6.02 9.44 -18.11
N GLU A 232 -5.33 9.41 -19.25
CA GLU A 232 -5.79 9.98 -20.52
C GLU A 232 -6.86 9.13 -21.22
N THR A 233 -6.93 7.83 -20.93
CA THR A 233 -7.88 6.94 -21.59
C THR A 233 -9.32 7.33 -21.22
N GLU A 234 -10.06 7.81 -22.21
CA GLU A 234 -11.48 8.01 -22.08
C GLU A 234 -12.21 6.67 -22.13
N PHE A 235 -12.80 6.31 -21.00
CA PHE A 235 -13.67 5.16 -20.89
C PHE A 235 -15.12 5.62 -20.96
N SER A 236 -15.89 5.03 -21.87
CA SER A 236 -17.33 5.28 -22.00
C SER A 236 -18.11 4.19 -21.27
N GLY A 237 -19.03 4.57 -20.39
CA GLY A 237 -20.05 3.65 -19.90
C GLY A 237 -20.95 3.18 -21.04
N TRP A 238 -21.71 2.11 -20.81
CA TRP A 238 -22.67 1.61 -21.79
C TRP A 238 -23.96 1.17 -21.12
N GLU A 239 -25.05 1.22 -21.88
CA GLU A 239 -26.34 0.71 -21.45
C GLU A 239 -26.51 -0.74 -21.92
N PHE A 240 -27.17 -1.54 -21.10
CA PHE A 240 -27.55 -2.91 -21.40
C PHE A 240 -29.01 -3.15 -21.02
N GLN A 241 -29.55 -4.31 -21.38
CA GLN A 241 -30.93 -4.61 -21.04
C GLN A 241 -31.10 -4.80 -19.52
N GLY A 242 -31.80 -3.87 -18.87
CA GLY A 242 -32.09 -3.91 -17.43
C GLY A 242 -31.07 -3.19 -16.54
N GLY A 243 -30.26 -2.30 -17.12
CA GLY A 243 -29.35 -1.45 -16.36
C GLY A 243 -28.29 -0.74 -17.22
N HIS A 244 -27.27 -0.20 -16.54
CA HIS A 244 -26.14 0.46 -17.19
C HIS A 244 -24.83 0.18 -16.46
N VAL A 245 -23.73 0.30 -17.19
CA VAL A 245 -22.37 0.16 -16.67
C VAL A 245 -21.68 1.51 -16.68
N GLU A 246 -21.19 1.93 -15.53
CA GLU A 246 -20.41 3.14 -15.34
C GLU A 246 -18.94 2.81 -15.05
N MET A 247 -18.03 3.54 -15.69
CA MET A 247 -16.59 3.43 -15.46
C MET A 247 -16.14 4.58 -14.57
N ASN A 248 -16.31 4.41 -13.26
CA ASN A 248 -15.99 5.43 -12.27
C ASN A 248 -14.47 5.52 -12.07
N ARG A 249 -13.86 6.53 -12.68
CA ARG A 249 -12.41 6.79 -12.58
C ARG A 249 -11.98 7.26 -11.19
N GLN A 250 -12.83 8.03 -10.51
CA GLN A 250 -12.52 8.58 -9.18
C GLN A 250 -12.33 7.45 -8.17
N GLU A 251 -13.20 6.44 -8.21
CA GLU A 251 -13.11 5.26 -7.34
C GLU A 251 -12.24 4.14 -7.94
N ASN A 252 -11.73 4.31 -9.16
CA ASN A 252 -11.04 3.28 -9.94
C ASN A 252 -11.87 1.97 -9.99
N ARG A 253 -13.17 2.08 -10.34
CA ARG A 253 -14.14 0.97 -10.38
C ARG A 253 -14.89 0.89 -11.71
N LEU A 254 -15.10 -0.34 -12.17
CA LEU A 254 -16.14 -0.67 -13.15
C LEU A 254 -17.39 -1.05 -12.35
N GLN A 255 -18.45 -0.26 -12.47
CA GLN A 255 -19.68 -0.36 -11.69
C GLN A 255 -20.84 -0.75 -12.60
N ILE A 256 -21.59 -1.77 -12.20
CA ILE A 256 -22.76 -2.27 -12.91
C ILE A 256 -23.97 -1.96 -12.04
N PHE A 257 -24.86 -1.15 -12.57
CA PHE A 257 -26.14 -0.80 -11.99
C PHE A 257 -27.24 -1.59 -12.69
N PHE A 258 -28.09 -2.26 -11.91
CA PHE A 258 -29.29 -2.93 -12.40
C PHE A 258 -30.51 -2.15 -11.93
N ASP A 259 -31.55 -2.07 -12.76
CA ASP A 259 -32.80 -1.37 -12.42
C ASP A 259 -33.57 -2.05 -11.27
N GLY A 260 -33.32 -3.35 -11.11
CA GLY A 260 -33.88 -4.17 -10.04
C GLY A 260 -32.87 -5.19 -9.53
N LYS A 261 -33.27 -5.98 -8.54
CA LYS A 261 -32.41 -7.04 -8.00
C LYS A 261 -32.22 -8.13 -9.06
N PRO A 262 -30.99 -8.37 -9.56
CA PRO A 262 -30.74 -9.45 -10.50
C PRO A 262 -31.01 -10.81 -9.86
N ASP A 263 -31.37 -11.79 -10.67
CA ASP A 263 -31.70 -13.15 -10.26
C ASP A 263 -30.50 -13.88 -9.61
N ALA A 264 -30.72 -15.08 -9.08
CA ALA A 264 -29.67 -15.82 -8.38
C ALA A 264 -28.51 -16.25 -9.28
N ASP A 265 -28.79 -16.57 -10.55
CA ASP A 265 -27.81 -17.09 -11.49
C ASP A 265 -26.91 -15.96 -11.98
N THR A 266 -27.51 -14.82 -12.37
CA THR A 266 -26.77 -13.59 -12.71
C THR A 266 -25.84 -13.15 -11.59
N ARG A 267 -26.31 -13.18 -10.33
CA ARG A 267 -25.47 -12.84 -9.17
C ARG A 267 -24.32 -13.82 -8.95
N THR A 268 -24.49 -15.09 -9.30
CA THR A 268 -23.45 -16.11 -9.21
C THR A 268 -22.41 -15.92 -10.31
N GLU A 269 -22.86 -15.63 -11.53
CA GLU A 269 -22.00 -15.33 -12.68
C GLU A 269 -21.13 -14.08 -12.44
N LEU A 270 -21.72 -13.00 -11.90
CA LEU A 270 -21.01 -11.78 -11.52
C LEU A 270 -19.91 -12.06 -10.49
N LYS A 271 -20.23 -12.82 -9.43
CA LYS A 271 -19.24 -13.23 -8.41
C LYS A 271 -18.12 -14.09 -9.01
N GLY A 272 -18.45 -15.01 -9.90
CA GLY A 272 -17.49 -15.86 -10.61
C GLY A 272 -16.49 -15.06 -11.46
N ASN A 273 -16.95 -13.95 -12.04
CA ASN A 273 -16.12 -13.01 -12.81
C ASN A 273 -15.47 -11.89 -11.96
N GLY A 274 -15.55 -12.00 -10.63
CA GLY A 274 -14.85 -11.13 -9.68
C GLY A 274 -15.56 -9.82 -9.34
N PHE A 275 -16.82 -9.63 -9.76
CA PHE A 275 -17.63 -8.49 -9.33
C PHE A 275 -18.19 -8.73 -7.92
N ARG A 276 -18.13 -7.71 -7.07
CA ARG A 276 -18.63 -7.74 -5.70
C ARG A 276 -19.72 -6.69 -5.52
N TRP A 277 -20.80 -7.07 -4.86
CA TRP A 277 -21.86 -6.14 -4.48
C TRP A 277 -21.33 -5.12 -3.47
N ALA A 278 -21.56 -3.84 -3.74
CA ALA A 278 -21.22 -2.72 -2.87
C ALA A 278 -22.50 -2.05 -2.35
N PRO A 279 -22.95 -2.37 -1.13
CA PRO A 279 -24.20 -1.82 -0.58
C PRO A 279 -24.22 -0.30 -0.47
N SER A 280 -23.06 0.33 -0.27
CA SER A 280 -22.93 1.79 -0.13
C SER A 280 -23.20 2.55 -1.43
N VAL A 281 -22.98 1.91 -2.58
CA VAL A 281 -23.18 2.50 -3.91
C VAL A 281 -24.41 1.91 -4.61
N GLY A 282 -24.86 0.73 -4.19
CA GLY A 282 -25.96 0.02 -4.85
C GLY A 282 -25.56 -0.62 -6.18
N ALA A 283 -24.27 -0.96 -6.36
CA ALA A 283 -23.74 -1.49 -7.62
C ALA A 283 -22.90 -2.76 -7.42
N TRP A 284 -22.82 -3.57 -8.47
CA TRP A 284 -21.80 -4.61 -8.59
C TRP A 284 -20.52 -3.99 -9.14
N GLN A 285 -19.40 -4.14 -8.44
CA GLN A 285 -18.17 -3.46 -8.83
C GLN A 285 -16.92 -4.33 -8.77
N ARG A 286 -15.93 -3.97 -9.58
CA ARG A 286 -14.55 -4.48 -9.53
C ARG A 286 -13.57 -3.37 -9.87
N GLN A 287 -12.28 -3.59 -9.60
CA GLN A 287 -11.23 -2.61 -9.95
C GLN A 287 -11.19 -2.38 -11.46
N LEU A 288 -11.17 -1.11 -11.87
CA LEU A 288 -11.10 -0.68 -13.26
C LEU A 288 -9.72 -1.02 -13.83
N THR A 289 -9.68 -2.11 -14.60
CA THR A 289 -8.47 -2.66 -15.22
C THR A 289 -8.82 -3.18 -16.60
N ASN A 290 -7.85 -3.40 -17.48
CA ASN A 290 -8.13 -4.06 -18.76
C ASN A 290 -8.81 -5.43 -18.57
N ASN A 291 -8.43 -6.17 -17.51
CA ASN A 291 -9.09 -7.43 -17.15
C ASN A 291 -10.56 -7.25 -16.72
N ALA A 292 -10.96 -6.07 -16.24
CA ALA A 292 -12.36 -5.78 -15.96
C ALA A 292 -13.21 -5.72 -17.23
N LEU A 293 -12.68 -5.11 -18.30
CA LEU A 293 -13.32 -5.11 -19.60
C LEU A 293 -13.41 -6.52 -20.18
N TRP A 294 -12.33 -7.31 -20.11
CA TRP A 294 -12.36 -8.71 -20.55
C TRP A 294 -13.31 -9.60 -19.73
N ALA A 295 -13.55 -9.27 -18.47
CA ALA A 295 -14.57 -9.95 -17.67
C ALA A 295 -15.98 -9.50 -18.07
N ALA A 296 -16.17 -8.21 -18.37
CA ALA A 296 -17.43 -7.69 -18.85
C ALA A 296 -17.83 -8.28 -20.20
N ASP A 297 -16.87 -8.47 -21.12
CA ASP A 297 -17.09 -9.12 -22.41
C ASP A 297 -17.68 -10.54 -22.31
N ARG A 298 -17.43 -11.24 -21.19
CA ARG A 298 -17.86 -12.62 -20.94
C ARG A 298 -19.24 -12.71 -20.30
N LEU A 299 -19.78 -11.61 -19.79
CA LEU A 299 -21.05 -11.56 -19.09
C LEU A 299 -22.17 -11.23 -20.08
N ALA A 300 -23.01 -12.23 -20.38
CA ALA A 300 -24.15 -12.04 -21.29
C ALA A 300 -25.16 -11.04 -20.71
N CYS A 301 -25.32 -11.02 -19.38
CA CYS A 301 -26.27 -10.18 -18.66
C CYS A 301 -25.99 -8.67 -18.72
N ILE A 302 -24.80 -8.25 -19.20
CA ILE A 302 -24.42 -6.83 -19.30
C ILE A 302 -23.94 -6.44 -20.70
N GLN A 303 -24.30 -7.23 -21.71
CA GLN A 303 -23.92 -6.91 -23.08
C GLN A 303 -24.52 -5.56 -23.53
N PRO A 304 -23.72 -4.69 -24.16
CA PRO A 304 -24.21 -3.42 -24.68
C PRO A 304 -25.37 -3.61 -25.65
N LEU A 305 -26.34 -2.68 -25.61
CA LEU A 305 -27.47 -2.66 -26.55
C LEU A 305 -27.03 -2.55 -28.02
N SER A 306 -25.82 -2.05 -28.28
CA SER A 306 -25.23 -1.99 -29.63
C SER A 306 -24.85 -3.36 -30.20
N GLY A 307 -24.84 -4.43 -29.38
CA GLY A 307 -24.41 -5.77 -29.78
C GLY A 307 -22.89 -5.94 -29.92
N GLU A 308 -22.11 -4.87 -29.69
CA GLU A 308 -20.65 -4.91 -29.68
C GLU A 308 -20.13 -5.36 -28.31
N ARG A 309 -18.91 -5.91 -28.26
CA ARG A 309 -18.28 -6.24 -26.98
C ARG A 309 -17.84 -4.96 -26.27
N PRO A 310 -17.97 -4.86 -24.94
CA PRO A 310 -17.43 -3.75 -24.15
C PRO A 310 -15.99 -3.36 -24.52
N SER A 311 -15.09 -4.32 -24.73
CA SER A 311 -13.71 -4.04 -25.15
C SER A 311 -13.59 -3.39 -26.54
N GLN A 312 -14.49 -3.70 -27.47
CA GLN A 312 -14.53 -3.12 -28.81
C GLN A 312 -15.03 -1.68 -28.77
N LEU A 313 -16.05 -1.40 -27.95
CA LEU A 313 -16.53 -0.03 -27.72
C LEU A 313 -15.42 0.88 -27.19
N GLN A 314 -14.61 0.38 -26.25
CA GLN A 314 -13.48 1.15 -25.74
C GLN A 314 -12.39 1.38 -26.78
N LYS A 315 -12.07 0.38 -27.61
CA LYS A 315 -11.09 0.57 -28.70
C LYS A 315 -11.56 1.64 -29.69
N LYS A 316 -12.83 1.59 -30.10
CA LYS A 316 -13.41 2.62 -30.99
C LYS A 316 -13.44 4.00 -30.33
N ALA A 317 -13.72 4.08 -29.03
CA ALA A 317 -13.67 5.33 -28.28
C ALA A 317 -12.24 5.91 -28.23
N GLN A 318 -11.23 5.05 -28.09
CA GLN A 318 -9.80 5.43 -28.09
C GLN A 318 -9.27 5.77 -29.49
N GLU A 319 -9.81 5.16 -30.54
CA GLU A 319 -9.45 5.40 -31.94
C GLU A 319 -10.08 6.68 -32.52
N LYS A 320 -11.14 7.23 -31.89
CA LYS A 320 -11.65 8.55 -32.26
C LYS A 320 -10.53 9.58 -32.04
N PRO A 321 -10.04 10.27 -33.09
CA PRO A 321 -8.96 11.22 -32.93
C PRO A 321 -9.43 12.32 -31.98
N SER A 322 -8.69 12.49 -30.88
CA SER A 322 -8.73 13.73 -30.12
C SER A 322 -8.61 14.87 -31.12
N ILE A 323 -9.55 15.82 -31.09
CA ILE A 323 -9.58 17.01 -31.95
C ILE A 323 -8.20 17.72 -31.94
N LEU A 324 -7.41 17.55 -30.87
CA LEU A 324 -6.03 18.04 -30.74
C LEU A 324 -5.00 17.36 -31.68
N LYS A 325 -5.14 16.06 -32.00
CA LYS A 325 -4.28 15.39 -32.99
C LYS A 325 -4.58 15.85 -34.41
N THR A 326 -5.85 16.05 -34.72
CA THR A 326 -6.28 16.54 -36.04
C THR A 326 -5.82 17.98 -36.30
N MET A 327 -5.64 18.80 -35.26
CA MET A 327 -5.06 20.15 -35.39
C MET A 327 -3.53 20.18 -35.53
N GLN A 328 -2.81 19.13 -35.12
CA GLN A 328 -1.35 19.02 -35.35
C GLN A 328 -1.00 18.46 -36.74
N GLU A 329 -1.95 17.81 -37.42
CA GLU A 329 -1.78 17.21 -38.75
C GLU A 329 -2.39 18.04 -39.90
N TYR A 330 -2.62 19.34 -39.71
CA TYR A 330 -2.86 20.21 -40.87
C TYR A 330 -1.57 20.30 -41.71
N PRO A 331 -1.58 19.93 -43.01
CA PRO A 331 -0.41 20.06 -43.86
C PRO A 331 -0.08 21.53 -44.03
N LYS A 332 1.20 21.90 -43.89
CA LYS A 332 1.71 23.17 -44.43
C LYS A 332 1.30 23.26 -45.90
N GLU A 333 0.54 24.29 -46.25
CA GLU A 333 0.16 24.59 -47.62
C GLU A 333 1.38 24.59 -48.57
N PRO A 334 1.23 24.12 -49.82
CA PRO A 334 2.32 24.06 -50.78
C PRO A 334 2.67 25.47 -51.30
N GLY A 335 3.98 25.75 -51.29
CA GLY A 335 4.70 26.69 -52.15
C GLY A 335 4.00 27.95 -52.64
N LYS A 336 4.28 29.09 -52.00
CA LYS A 336 4.24 30.38 -52.71
C LYS A 336 5.53 30.55 -53.51
N GLU A 337 5.42 30.42 -54.83
CA GLU A 337 6.46 30.83 -55.78
C GLU A 337 6.86 32.29 -55.51
N LYS A 338 8.17 32.52 -55.41
CA LYS A 338 8.73 33.88 -55.42
C LYS A 338 8.60 34.45 -56.84
N PRO A 339 8.11 35.68 -57.02
CA PRO A 339 8.10 36.31 -58.34
C PRO A 339 9.55 36.57 -58.80
N PRO A 340 9.84 36.50 -60.11
CA PRO A 340 11.19 36.69 -60.63
C PRO A 340 11.62 38.16 -60.49
N MET A 341 12.87 38.38 -60.08
CA MET A 341 13.47 39.72 -60.01
C MET A 341 13.66 40.30 -61.43
N PRO A 342 13.45 41.62 -61.63
CA PRO A 342 13.70 42.26 -62.92
C PRO A 342 15.21 42.31 -63.19
N LYS A 343 15.61 41.97 -64.42
CA LYS A 343 16.96 42.15 -64.93
C LYS A 343 17.35 43.63 -64.85
N ARG A 344 18.46 43.95 -64.17
CA ARG A 344 19.14 45.24 -64.34
C ARG A 344 19.88 45.19 -65.68
N GLU A 345 19.37 45.95 -66.64
CA GLU A 345 20.12 46.34 -67.82
C GLU A 345 21.32 47.18 -67.39
N ALA A 346 22.46 46.89 -68.01
CA ALA A 346 23.68 47.67 -67.88
C ALA A 346 23.53 48.92 -68.77
N GLU A 347 23.66 50.10 -68.19
CA GLU A 347 24.00 51.31 -68.93
C GLU A 347 25.14 52.05 -68.24
N ARG A 348 26.29 51.97 -68.94
CA ARG A 348 27.41 52.92 -69.11
C ARG A 348 28.25 53.33 -67.90
#